data_AF-A0A538R8T2-F1
#
_entry.id   AF-A0A538R8T2-F1
#
_cell.length_a   1.000
_cell.length_b   1.000
_cell.length_c   1.000
_cell.angle_alpha   90.00
_cell.angle_beta   90.00
_cell.angle_gamma   90.00
#
_symmetry.space_group_name_H-M   'P 1'
#
loop_
_entity.id
_entity.type
_entity.pdbx_description
1 polymer ?
#
loop_
_entity_poly.entity_id
_entity_poly.type
_entity_poly.pdbx_seq_one_letter_code
_entity_poly.pdbx_strand_id
1 'polypeptide(L)'
;MFEPRKEYGQLALWYAVSFRPGAAPAWKAYVDLRARGNEHARVVLEEALDRLGLGAAYPRLLREAGGRDLLDELVYFSLDLADHAHARAKVYFRHHRATAADLERVVGGAGNAEAGEVRAFCAAVLGHDGPYLSRPPVTCWAFAGGREPSGSTLYAPIAYYVRHDAEARDRIRRWLDRAQIDPAGYEGALVAFARRPLEAGVGMHSYVSFKRDRGVPRLTAYLAPEAYRTFPPGSLAKREMPAPRRPRAPEQLAHRYETVERLADHPLFRRLEREAPDVAPVWTILANNWVAVGDRFPRWLAGLVARVEHDGMRSILAKQLNDELGGGDPAKAHRVLFQRMLADLEPHAPPGARDPAVLAPGRRFAEALAHNYLERPWLEAVGGTLVAEIYGKQVDQALGRLMRRQRAVDPARLTWLVLHETLECEHASEAVELARMTPASIEARAAVCRGAEELAAIGTRYFDELYEVVFQ
;
A
#
# COMPACT_ATOMS: atom_id res chain seq x y z
N MET A 1 14.02 -11.92 -6.74
CA MET A 1 12.90 -11.10 -6.25
C MET A 1 11.95 -10.68 -7.37
N PHE A 2 12.43 -10.07 -8.46
CA PHE A 2 11.59 -9.62 -9.60
C PHE A 2 11.26 -10.69 -10.65
N GLU A 3 11.73 -11.93 -10.48
CA GLU A 3 11.40 -13.02 -11.40
C GLU A 3 9.89 -13.33 -11.32
N PRO A 4 9.17 -13.27 -12.46
CA PRO A 4 7.74 -13.42 -12.47
C PRO A 4 7.30 -14.86 -12.26
N ARG A 5 6.24 -15.03 -11.48
CA ARG A 5 5.51 -16.31 -11.42
C ARG A 5 4.54 -16.39 -12.59
N LYS A 6 4.33 -17.62 -13.09
CA LYS A 6 3.51 -17.89 -14.27
C LYS A 6 2.09 -17.32 -14.16
N GLU A 7 1.49 -17.36 -12.96
CA GLU A 7 0.13 -16.86 -12.75
C GLU A 7 -0.01 -15.32 -12.78
N TYR A 8 1.08 -14.55 -12.58
CA TYR A 8 1.02 -13.09 -12.43
C TYR A 8 1.80 -12.30 -13.49
N GLY A 9 2.76 -12.94 -14.16
CA GLY A 9 3.69 -12.26 -15.06
C GLY A 9 3.05 -11.66 -16.31
N GLN A 10 2.79 -10.35 -16.31
CA GLN A 10 2.51 -9.57 -17.53
C GLN A 10 3.76 -8.96 -18.14
N LEU A 11 4.76 -8.69 -17.31
CA LEU A 11 6.04 -8.10 -17.67
C LEU A 11 7.13 -8.68 -16.78
N ALA A 12 8.21 -9.19 -17.38
CA ALA A 12 9.44 -9.50 -16.65
C ALA A 12 10.35 -8.26 -16.59
N LEU A 13 10.64 -7.69 -17.77
CA LEU A 13 11.66 -6.66 -17.91
C LEU A 13 11.41 -5.83 -19.18
N TRP A 14 11.45 -4.51 -19.03
CA TRP A 14 11.62 -3.58 -20.15
C TRP A 14 12.94 -2.83 -20.01
N TYR A 15 13.48 -2.42 -21.15
CA TYR A 15 14.61 -1.50 -21.18
C TYR A 15 14.24 -0.24 -21.97
N ALA A 16 14.84 0.89 -21.57
CA ALA A 16 14.76 2.13 -22.32
C ALA A 16 16.17 2.66 -22.60
N VAL A 17 16.34 3.24 -23.78
CA VAL A 17 17.57 3.90 -24.20
C VAL A 17 17.27 5.37 -24.43
N SER A 18 18.10 6.25 -23.83
CA SER A 18 17.99 7.70 -23.98
C SER A 18 19.18 8.20 -24.79
N PHE A 19 18.89 8.85 -25.92
CA PHE A 19 19.89 9.49 -26.77
C PHE A 19 19.90 10.99 -26.50
N ARG A 20 21.09 11.59 -26.39
CA ARG A 20 21.29 13.03 -26.31
C ARG A 20 22.38 13.44 -27.31
N PRO A 21 22.28 14.62 -27.95
CA PRO A 21 23.33 15.10 -28.84
C PRO A 21 24.70 15.08 -28.17
N GLY A 22 25.69 14.47 -28.82
CA GLY A 22 27.07 14.42 -28.35
C GLY A 22 27.35 13.55 -27.11
N ALA A 23 26.36 12.79 -26.61
CA ALA A 23 26.54 11.93 -25.45
C ALA A 23 26.35 10.44 -25.78
N ALA A 24 27.00 9.58 -25.01
CA ALA A 24 26.76 8.14 -25.09
C ALA A 24 25.30 7.79 -24.72
N PRO A 25 24.71 6.73 -25.31
CA PRO A 25 23.38 6.26 -24.94
C PRO A 25 23.29 5.90 -23.46
N ALA A 26 22.26 6.40 -22.78
CA ALA A 26 21.98 6.05 -21.39
C ALA A 26 20.88 4.99 -21.31
N TRP A 27 21.07 3.98 -20.45
CA TRP A 27 20.20 2.82 -20.37
C TRP A 27 19.39 2.80 -19.07
N LYS A 28 18.20 2.20 -19.13
CA LYS A 28 17.34 1.98 -17.96
C LYS A 28 16.69 0.62 -18.02
N ALA A 29 16.52 -0.01 -16.88
CA ALA A 29 15.75 -1.25 -16.73
C ALA A 29 14.49 -0.99 -15.91
N TYR A 30 13.37 -1.60 -16.28
CA TYR A 30 12.08 -1.53 -15.59
C TYR A 30 11.61 -2.94 -15.29
N VAL A 31 11.26 -3.20 -14.04
CA VAL A 31 10.72 -4.47 -13.56
C VAL A 31 9.32 -4.27 -12.98
N ASP A 32 8.48 -5.30 -13.05
CA ASP A 32 7.14 -5.28 -12.46
C ASP A 32 7.20 -5.62 -10.97
N LEU A 33 6.71 -4.72 -10.11
CA LEU A 33 6.64 -4.97 -8.66
C LEU A 33 5.63 -6.07 -8.32
N ARG A 34 4.72 -6.37 -9.24
CA ARG A 34 3.64 -7.34 -9.10
C ARG A 34 3.98 -8.69 -9.74
N ALA A 35 5.23 -8.88 -10.17
CA ALA A 35 5.71 -10.10 -10.80
C ALA A 35 5.39 -11.38 -10.00
N ARG A 36 5.18 -11.24 -8.68
CA ARG A 36 4.85 -12.34 -7.77
C ARG A 36 3.44 -12.26 -7.17
N GLY A 37 2.60 -11.33 -7.63
CA GLY A 37 1.30 -11.02 -7.03
C GLY A 37 1.26 -9.58 -6.50
N ASN A 38 0.07 -8.97 -6.50
CA ASN A 38 -0.10 -7.58 -6.05
C ASN A 38 0.11 -7.45 -4.53
N GLU A 39 -0.32 -8.47 -3.78
CA GLU A 39 -0.19 -8.60 -2.34
C GLU A 39 1.29 -8.59 -1.88
N HIS A 40 2.21 -9.00 -2.74
CA HIS A 40 3.64 -9.03 -2.45
C HIS A 40 4.39 -7.75 -2.90
N ALA A 41 3.73 -6.82 -3.60
CA ALA A 41 4.40 -5.66 -4.20
C ALA A 41 5.09 -4.76 -3.16
N ARG A 42 4.50 -4.60 -1.97
CA ARG A 42 5.09 -3.80 -0.88
C ARG A 42 6.36 -4.42 -0.30
N VAL A 43 6.38 -5.74 -0.12
CA VAL A 43 7.57 -6.49 0.35
C VAL A 43 8.69 -6.38 -0.66
N VAL A 44 8.36 -6.60 -1.94
CA VAL A 44 9.33 -6.49 -3.04
C VAL A 44 9.90 -5.08 -3.13
N LEU A 45 9.06 -4.05 -2.94
CA LEU A 45 9.51 -2.66 -2.91
C LEU A 45 10.42 -2.37 -1.71
N GLU A 46 10.02 -2.75 -0.49
CA GLU A 46 10.84 -2.56 0.71
C GLU A 46 12.22 -3.18 0.53
N GLU A 47 12.27 -4.44 0.12
CA GLU A 47 13.52 -5.16 -0.06
C GLU A 47 14.36 -4.56 -1.20
N ALA A 48 13.74 -4.07 -2.27
CA ALA A 48 14.44 -3.36 -3.35
C ALA A 48 15.09 -2.07 -2.86
N LEU A 49 14.37 -1.28 -2.06
CA LEU A 49 14.88 -0.03 -1.50
C LEU A 49 15.99 -0.31 -0.47
N ASP A 50 15.79 -1.29 0.41
CA ASP A 50 16.76 -1.68 1.44
C ASP A 50 18.10 -2.13 0.81
N ARG A 51 18.04 -3.00 -0.21
CA ARG A 51 19.24 -3.45 -0.97
C ARG A 51 19.99 -2.30 -1.66
N LEU A 52 19.35 -1.15 -1.87
CA LEU A 52 19.95 0.06 -2.45
C LEU A 52 20.33 1.09 -1.38
N GLY A 53 20.22 0.77 -0.08
CA GLY A 53 20.46 1.71 1.02
C GLY A 53 19.37 2.78 1.17
N LEU A 54 18.22 2.59 0.53
CA LEU A 54 17.06 3.49 0.52
C LEU A 54 15.91 3.00 1.42
N GLY A 55 16.13 1.97 2.25
CA GLY A 55 15.09 1.36 3.09
C GLY A 55 14.34 2.35 3.99
N ALA A 56 15.01 3.42 4.46
CA ALA A 56 14.39 4.47 5.26
C ALA A 56 13.37 5.34 4.47
N ALA A 57 13.41 5.34 3.13
CA ALA A 57 12.44 6.07 2.32
C ALA A 57 11.09 5.33 2.18
N TYR A 58 11.06 4.02 2.46
CA TYR A 58 9.90 3.16 2.24
C TYR A 58 8.62 3.67 2.94
N PRO A 59 8.62 4.00 4.25
CA PRO A 59 7.39 4.41 4.94
C PRO A 59 6.78 5.70 4.39
N ARG A 60 7.61 6.72 4.20
CA ARG A 60 7.19 8.00 3.61
C ARG A 60 6.63 7.80 2.21
N LEU A 61 7.31 7.00 1.38
CA LEU A 61 6.88 6.73 0.01
C LEU A 61 5.47 6.14 -0.04
N LEU A 62 5.15 5.17 0.83
CA LEU A 62 3.80 4.60 0.85
C LEU A 62 2.76 5.58 1.38
N ARG A 63 3.05 6.34 2.43
CA ARG A 63 2.11 7.33 2.95
C ARG A 63 1.81 8.44 1.94
N GLU A 64 2.83 8.96 1.29
CA GLU A 64 2.70 10.13 0.44
C GLU A 64 2.30 9.78 -1.00
N ALA A 65 2.84 8.70 -1.58
CA ALA A 65 2.56 8.29 -2.95
C ALA A 65 1.52 7.16 -3.08
N GLY A 66 1.40 6.28 -2.08
CA GLY A 66 0.53 5.10 -2.08
C GLY A 66 -0.67 5.18 -1.14
N GLY A 67 -1.02 6.38 -0.65
CA GLY A 67 -1.89 6.56 0.51
C GLY A 67 -3.37 6.18 0.33
N ARG A 68 -3.86 5.89 -0.89
CA ARG A 68 -5.29 5.57 -1.15
C ARG A 68 -5.55 4.08 -1.36
N ASP A 69 -4.90 3.24 -0.58
CA ASP A 69 -5.19 1.80 -0.50
C ASP A 69 -5.25 1.14 -1.91
N LEU A 70 -6.31 0.40 -2.25
CA LEU A 70 -6.47 -0.27 -3.54
C LEU A 70 -6.48 0.67 -4.76
N LEU A 71 -6.68 1.97 -4.55
CA LEU A 71 -6.69 2.95 -5.62
C LEU A 71 -5.28 3.39 -6.02
N ASP A 72 -4.28 3.21 -5.16
CA ASP A 72 -2.88 3.53 -5.46
C ASP A 72 -2.05 2.24 -5.58
N GLU A 73 -1.95 1.75 -6.81
CA GLU A 73 -1.31 0.47 -7.13
C GLU A 73 0.19 0.65 -7.43
N LEU A 74 1.06 -0.08 -6.72
CA LEU A 74 2.47 -0.23 -7.08
C LEU A 74 2.62 -1.00 -8.40
N VAL A 75 3.27 -0.41 -9.40
CA VAL A 75 3.36 -1.02 -10.73
C VAL A 75 4.78 -1.35 -11.15
N TYR A 76 5.69 -0.38 -11.14
CA TYR A 76 7.04 -0.58 -11.68
C TYR A 76 8.10 -0.10 -10.71
N PHE A 77 9.25 -0.74 -10.79
CA PHE A 77 10.51 -0.26 -10.24
C PHE A 77 11.50 -0.12 -11.39
N SER A 78 12.22 1.00 -11.48
CA SER A 78 13.22 1.19 -12.53
C SER A 78 14.54 1.74 -12.03
N LEU A 79 15.61 1.35 -12.73
CA LEU A 79 16.99 1.70 -12.44
C LEU A 79 17.60 2.34 -13.69
N ASP A 80 18.28 3.48 -13.51
CA ASP A 80 19.25 3.93 -14.51
C ASP A 80 20.47 2.99 -14.44
N LEU A 81 20.85 2.39 -15.58
CA LEU A 81 21.98 1.45 -15.68
C LEU A 81 23.27 2.23 -15.92
N ALA A 82 23.74 2.89 -14.85
CA ALA A 82 24.95 3.70 -14.86
C ALA A 82 25.64 3.63 -13.50
N ASP A 83 26.98 3.69 -13.51
CA ASP A 83 27.81 3.70 -12.30
C ASP A 83 28.26 5.13 -11.98
N HIS A 84 27.29 5.96 -11.54
CA HIS A 84 27.56 7.33 -11.10
C HIS A 84 26.52 7.78 -10.07
N ALA A 85 26.87 8.77 -9.24
CA ALA A 85 26.04 9.27 -8.13
C ALA A 85 24.64 9.79 -8.56
N HIS A 86 24.46 10.14 -9.83
CA HIS A 86 23.17 10.59 -10.38
C HIS A 86 22.29 9.46 -10.93
N ALA A 87 22.71 8.20 -10.82
CA ALA A 87 21.91 7.06 -11.27
C ALA A 87 20.70 6.92 -10.34
N ARG A 88 19.50 6.81 -10.92
CA ARG A 88 18.26 6.85 -10.14
C ARG A 88 17.66 5.47 -9.96
N ALA A 89 17.13 5.26 -8.76
CA ALA A 89 16.04 4.32 -8.52
C ALA A 89 14.70 5.06 -8.63
N LYS A 90 13.71 4.42 -9.24
CA LYS A 90 12.41 5.04 -9.52
C LYS A 90 11.27 4.09 -9.18
N VAL A 91 10.29 4.57 -8.43
CA VAL A 91 9.11 3.80 -8.01
C VAL A 91 7.88 4.40 -8.66
N TYR A 92 7.01 3.56 -9.22
CA TYR A 92 5.85 3.99 -10.01
C TYR A 92 4.55 3.53 -9.35
N PHE A 93 3.60 4.46 -9.27
CA PHE A 93 2.26 4.25 -8.73
C PHE A 93 1.21 4.54 -9.79
N ARG A 94 0.22 3.67 -9.91
CA ARG A 94 -0.96 3.88 -10.74
C ARG A 94 -2.12 4.30 -9.85
N HIS A 95 -2.81 5.36 -10.26
CA HIS A 95 -3.78 6.08 -9.44
C HIS A 95 -5.20 5.94 -10.00
N HIS A 96 -5.89 4.89 -9.61
CA HIS A 96 -7.25 4.57 -10.04
C HIS A 96 -8.24 5.62 -9.53
N ARG A 97 -9.12 6.09 -10.43
CA ARG A 97 -10.19 7.07 -10.11
C ARG A 97 -9.70 8.35 -9.45
N ALA A 98 -8.42 8.68 -9.62
CA ALA A 98 -7.84 9.85 -9.00
C ALA A 98 -8.43 11.15 -9.54
N THR A 99 -8.40 12.18 -8.72
CA THR A 99 -8.62 13.57 -9.14
C THR A 99 -7.28 14.25 -9.39
N ALA A 100 -7.31 15.40 -10.07
CA ALA A 100 -6.12 16.26 -10.20
C ALA A 100 -5.57 16.68 -8.83
N ALA A 101 -6.44 16.86 -7.82
CA ALA A 101 -6.07 17.15 -6.44
C ALA A 101 -5.20 16.05 -5.82
N ASP A 102 -5.60 14.80 -6.03
CA ASP A 102 -4.86 13.65 -5.50
C ASP A 102 -3.48 13.55 -6.12
N LEU A 103 -3.39 13.75 -7.44
CA LEU A 103 -2.12 13.71 -8.17
C LEU A 103 -1.20 14.85 -7.77
N GLU A 104 -1.76 16.04 -7.54
CA GLU A 104 -1.00 17.18 -7.04
C GLU A 104 -0.41 16.90 -5.66
N ARG A 105 -1.19 16.32 -4.73
CA ARG A 105 -0.69 15.90 -3.42
C ARG A 105 0.48 14.90 -3.55
N VAL A 106 0.35 13.90 -4.42
CA VAL A 106 1.39 12.88 -4.64
C VAL A 106 2.65 13.48 -5.27
N VAL A 107 2.50 14.33 -6.30
CA VAL A 107 3.66 14.94 -6.99
C VAL A 107 4.34 15.97 -6.08
N GLY A 108 3.55 16.75 -5.32
CA GLY A 108 4.04 17.74 -4.36
C GLY A 108 4.80 17.13 -3.18
N GLY A 109 4.40 15.93 -2.71
CA GLY A 109 5.08 15.22 -1.61
C GLY A 109 6.54 14.88 -1.90
N ALA A 110 6.91 14.65 -3.17
CA ALA A 110 8.29 14.40 -3.58
C ALA A 110 9.13 15.68 -3.69
N GLY A 111 8.54 16.84 -3.41
CA GLY A 111 9.10 18.14 -3.73
C GLY A 111 9.10 18.43 -5.24
N ASN A 112 9.39 19.69 -5.57
CA ASN A 112 9.63 20.23 -6.92
C ASN A 112 8.42 20.70 -7.73
N ALA A 113 7.16 20.39 -7.41
CA ALA A 113 6.01 20.96 -8.13
C ALA A 113 5.44 22.20 -7.42
N GLU A 114 5.07 23.23 -8.17
CA GLU A 114 4.38 24.40 -7.62
C GLU A 114 2.88 24.10 -7.40
N ALA A 115 2.29 24.76 -6.40
CA ALA A 115 0.88 24.62 -6.11
C ALA A 115 0.02 25.07 -7.31
N GLY A 116 -0.95 24.24 -7.70
CA GLY A 116 -1.83 24.45 -8.85
C GLY A 116 -1.25 23.98 -10.19
N GLU A 117 0.05 23.73 -10.29
CA GLU A 117 0.71 23.42 -11.56
C GLU A 117 0.28 22.04 -12.11
N VAL A 118 0.18 21.04 -11.22
CA VAL A 118 -0.27 19.69 -11.59
C VAL A 118 -1.73 19.70 -12.03
N ARG A 119 -2.57 20.47 -11.33
CA ARG A 119 -3.97 20.65 -11.75
C ARG A 119 -4.09 21.33 -13.09
N ALA A 120 -3.32 22.39 -13.32
CA ALA A 120 -3.30 23.09 -14.60
C ALA A 120 -2.85 22.17 -15.74
N PHE A 121 -1.84 21.32 -15.50
CA PHE A 121 -1.39 20.31 -16.46
C PHE A 121 -2.49 19.29 -16.75
N CYS A 122 -3.12 18.75 -15.71
CA CYS A 122 -4.23 17.81 -15.82
C CYS A 122 -5.42 18.40 -16.60
N ALA A 123 -5.85 19.61 -16.29
CA ALA A 123 -6.92 20.30 -17.02
C ALA A 123 -6.56 20.51 -18.49
N ALA A 124 -5.31 20.90 -18.80
CA ALA A 124 -4.87 21.12 -20.17
C ALA A 124 -4.78 19.82 -20.99
N VAL A 125 -4.21 18.77 -20.41
CA VAL A 125 -3.88 17.51 -21.10
C VAL A 125 -5.03 16.50 -21.05
N LEU A 126 -5.65 16.31 -19.90
CA LEU A 126 -6.74 15.35 -19.69
C LEU A 126 -8.13 15.99 -19.88
N GLY A 127 -8.24 17.31 -19.82
CA GLY A 127 -9.47 18.05 -20.15
C GLY A 127 -10.45 18.21 -18.99
N HIS A 128 -10.17 17.64 -17.81
CA HIS A 128 -10.98 17.76 -16.60
C HIS A 128 -10.17 17.38 -15.34
N ASP A 129 -10.70 17.67 -14.15
CA ASP A 129 -10.03 17.45 -12.85
C ASP A 129 -10.25 16.06 -12.25
N GLY A 130 -10.76 15.12 -13.04
CA GLY A 130 -11.17 13.79 -12.60
C GLY A 130 -12.61 13.72 -12.06
N PRO A 131 -13.00 12.61 -11.39
CA PRO A 131 -12.19 11.40 -11.23
C PRO A 131 -11.84 10.80 -12.60
N TYR A 132 -10.59 10.35 -12.73
CA TYR A 132 -10.09 9.74 -13.97
C TYR A 132 -10.56 8.29 -14.06
N LEU A 133 -11.68 8.06 -14.75
CA LEU A 133 -12.36 6.75 -14.84
C LEU A 133 -11.85 5.84 -15.97
N SER A 134 -11.25 6.42 -17.01
CA SER A 134 -10.61 5.67 -18.09
C SER A 134 -9.24 5.13 -17.65
N ARG A 135 -8.20 5.16 -18.50
CA ARG A 135 -6.89 4.68 -18.09
C ARG A 135 -6.32 5.56 -16.96
N PRO A 136 -5.94 4.99 -15.82
CA PRO A 136 -5.49 5.77 -14.67
C PRO A 136 -4.14 6.46 -14.93
N PRO A 137 -3.97 7.71 -14.45
CA PRO A 137 -2.68 8.36 -14.39
C PRO A 137 -1.67 7.57 -13.56
N VAL A 138 -0.39 7.74 -13.89
CA VAL A 138 0.72 7.11 -13.17
C VAL A 138 1.61 8.22 -12.63
N THR A 139 2.07 8.13 -11.39
CA THR A 139 3.17 8.96 -10.91
C THR A 139 4.42 8.12 -10.72
N CYS A 140 5.56 8.80 -10.64
CA CYS A 140 6.82 8.20 -10.29
C CYS A 140 7.59 9.09 -9.34
N TRP A 141 8.21 8.48 -8.34
CA TRP A 141 9.16 9.11 -7.44
C TRP A 141 10.56 8.58 -7.74
N ALA A 142 11.55 9.48 -7.84
CA ALA A 142 12.92 9.16 -8.19
C ALA A 142 13.86 9.47 -7.02
N PHE A 143 14.83 8.60 -6.76
CA PHE A 143 15.85 8.74 -5.75
C PHE A 143 17.22 8.78 -6.43
N ALA A 144 18.06 9.76 -6.09
CA ALA A 144 19.42 9.90 -6.63
C ALA A 144 20.34 10.39 -5.51
N GLY A 145 21.41 9.65 -5.22
CA GLY A 145 22.44 10.08 -4.26
C GLY A 145 21.98 10.24 -2.80
N GLY A 146 20.79 9.77 -2.42
CA GLY A 146 20.28 9.90 -1.06
C GLY A 146 18.88 9.32 -0.86
N ARG A 147 18.41 9.39 0.40
CA ARG A 147 17.11 8.86 0.87
C ARG A 147 15.94 9.77 0.51
N GLU A 148 16.20 11.04 0.27
CA GLU A 148 15.20 12.01 -0.15
C GLU A 148 14.84 11.83 -1.62
N PRO A 149 13.56 11.98 -2.00
CA PRO A 149 13.17 12.00 -3.40
C PRO A 149 13.88 13.15 -4.13
N SER A 150 14.62 12.80 -5.19
CA SER A 150 15.22 13.76 -6.13
C SER A 150 14.18 14.40 -7.06
N GLY A 151 12.96 13.86 -7.11
CA GLY A 151 11.80 14.47 -7.72
C GLY A 151 10.74 13.49 -8.20
N SER A 152 9.62 14.03 -8.69
CA SER A 152 8.48 13.26 -9.17
C SER A 152 8.19 13.50 -10.65
N THR A 153 7.43 12.59 -11.25
CA THR A 153 6.91 12.74 -12.61
C THR A 153 5.48 12.22 -12.65
N LEU A 154 4.56 13.02 -13.17
CA LEU A 154 3.21 12.60 -13.52
C LEU A 154 3.19 12.11 -14.97
N TYR A 155 2.51 11.00 -15.25
CA TYR A 155 2.29 10.42 -16.57
C TYR A 155 0.78 10.39 -16.83
N ALA A 156 0.31 11.29 -17.69
CA ALA A 156 -1.07 11.41 -18.11
C ALA A 156 -1.33 10.56 -19.37
N PRO A 157 -2.23 9.55 -19.33
CA PRO A 157 -2.54 8.67 -20.46
C PRO A 157 -3.46 9.36 -21.49
N ILE A 158 -2.97 10.42 -22.12
CA ILE A 158 -3.76 11.34 -22.97
C ILE A 158 -4.64 10.64 -24.01
N ALA A 159 -4.18 9.53 -24.60
CA ALA A 159 -4.93 8.72 -25.58
C ALA A 159 -6.34 8.29 -25.10
N TYR A 160 -6.57 8.21 -23.79
CA TYR A 160 -7.84 7.79 -23.20
C TYR A 160 -8.75 8.98 -22.83
N TYR A 161 -8.33 10.21 -23.13
CA TYR A 161 -9.00 11.45 -22.75
C TYR A 161 -9.19 12.41 -23.93
N VAL A 162 -8.90 11.94 -25.15
CA VAL A 162 -9.07 12.66 -26.41
C VAL A 162 -9.81 11.78 -27.41
N ARG A 163 -10.40 12.41 -28.42
CA ARG A 163 -11.04 11.72 -29.54
C ARG A 163 -10.01 11.20 -30.54
N HIS A 164 -8.95 11.95 -30.83
CA HIS A 164 -7.93 11.57 -31.82
C HIS A 164 -6.60 12.28 -31.53
N ASP A 165 -5.54 11.87 -32.21
CA ASP A 165 -4.19 12.40 -31.96
C ASP A 165 -4.01 13.88 -32.33
N ALA A 166 -4.86 14.44 -33.20
CA ALA A 166 -4.83 15.88 -33.48
C ALA A 166 -5.25 16.70 -32.25
N GLU A 167 -6.24 16.21 -31.50
CA GLU A 167 -6.67 16.85 -30.26
C GLU A 167 -5.61 16.70 -29.16
N ALA A 168 -4.95 15.53 -29.10
CA ALA A 168 -3.79 15.34 -28.22
C ALA A 168 -2.70 16.37 -28.51
N ARG A 169 -2.36 16.57 -29.79
CA ARG A 169 -1.39 17.59 -30.21
C ARG A 169 -1.81 18.98 -29.75
N ASP A 170 -3.05 19.37 -30.01
CA ASP A 170 -3.52 20.72 -29.67
C ASP A 170 -3.51 20.97 -28.16
N ARG A 171 -3.86 19.96 -27.35
CA ARG A 171 -3.75 20.02 -25.89
C ARG A 171 -2.30 20.16 -25.42
N ILE A 172 -1.38 19.39 -26.01
CA ILE A 172 0.05 19.48 -25.70
C ILE A 172 0.60 20.85 -26.06
N ARG A 173 0.29 21.37 -27.26
CA ARG A 173 0.70 22.72 -27.69
C ARG A 173 0.24 23.80 -26.74
N ARG A 174 -1.06 23.81 -26.38
CA ARG A 174 -1.60 24.78 -25.41
C ARG A 174 -0.86 24.74 -24.08
N TRP A 175 -0.46 23.55 -23.62
CA TRP A 175 0.34 23.44 -22.40
C TRP A 175 1.77 23.96 -22.59
N LEU A 176 2.44 23.64 -23.70
CA LEU A 176 3.78 24.14 -24.02
C LEU A 176 3.81 25.67 -24.11
N ASP A 177 2.82 26.28 -24.76
CA ASP A 177 2.67 27.73 -24.86
C ASP A 177 2.51 28.36 -23.47
N ARG A 178 1.64 27.79 -22.63
CA ARG A 178 1.44 28.24 -21.23
C ARG A 178 2.69 28.09 -20.38
N ALA A 179 3.46 27.02 -20.59
CA ALA A 179 4.70 26.75 -19.89
C ALA A 179 5.91 27.49 -20.48
N GLN A 180 5.70 28.29 -21.55
CA GLN A 180 6.74 29.01 -22.28
C GLN A 180 7.86 28.08 -22.79
N ILE A 181 7.50 26.88 -23.24
CA ILE A 181 8.41 25.89 -23.83
C ILE A 181 8.23 25.89 -25.35
N ASP A 182 9.33 26.05 -26.08
CA ASP A 182 9.32 26.00 -27.55
C ASP A 182 8.78 24.65 -28.08
N PRO A 183 7.69 24.65 -28.87
CA PRO A 183 7.11 23.43 -29.41
C PRO A 183 7.86 22.85 -30.62
N ALA A 184 8.85 23.54 -31.20
CA ALA A 184 9.47 23.14 -32.47
C ALA A 184 10.02 21.69 -32.47
N GLY A 185 10.69 21.28 -31.38
CA GLY A 185 11.21 19.92 -31.26
C GLY A 185 10.12 18.85 -31.17
N TYR A 186 9.00 19.17 -30.53
CA TYR A 186 7.84 18.29 -30.44
C TYR A 186 7.14 18.16 -31.80
N GLU A 187 6.87 19.28 -32.47
CA GLU A 187 6.22 19.28 -33.79
C GLU A 187 7.08 18.57 -34.84
N GLY A 188 8.40 18.82 -34.84
CA GLY A 188 9.33 18.12 -35.72
C GLY A 188 9.32 16.60 -35.50
N ALA A 189 9.25 16.15 -34.24
CA ALA A 189 9.11 14.73 -33.93
C ALA A 189 7.78 14.14 -34.43
N LEU A 190 6.67 14.88 -34.33
CA LEU A 190 5.38 14.42 -34.86
C LEU A 190 5.40 14.26 -36.38
N VAL A 191 5.94 15.24 -37.10
CA VAL A 191 6.05 15.19 -38.56
C VAL A 191 6.88 13.98 -39.01
N ALA A 192 7.99 13.69 -38.30
CA ALA A 192 8.84 12.55 -38.62
C ALA A 192 8.23 11.19 -38.23
N PHE A 193 7.41 11.16 -37.17
CA PHE A 193 6.92 9.91 -36.58
C PHE A 193 5.56 9.46 -37.12
N ALA A 194 4.66 10.40 -37.41
CA ALA A 194 3.29 10.08 -37.81
C ALA A 194 3.24 9.43 -39.20
N ARG A 195 2.49 8.32 -39.30
CA ARG A 195 2.30 7.55 -40.55
C ARG A 195 0.90 7.71 -41.17
N ARG A 196 0.10 8.59 -40.59
CA ARG A 196 -1.31 8.85 -40.97
C ARG A 196 -1.71 10.27 -40.53
N PRO A 197 -2.81 10.81 -41.07
CA PRO A 197 -3.46 11.98 -40.46
C PRO A 197 -3.77 11.75 -38.99
N LEU A 198 -3.56 12.77 -38.16
CA LEU A 198 -3.70 12.65 -36.71
C LEU A 198 -5.17 12.47 -36.30
N GLU A 199 -6.11 12.96 -37.09
CA GLU A 199 -7.57 12.86 -36.91
C GLU A 199 -8.10 11.45 -37.24
N ALA A 200 -7.37 10.68 -38.04
CA ALA A 200 -7.79 9.36 -38.52
C ALA A 200 -7.75 8.27 -37.44
N GLY A 201 -7.18 8.55 -36.27
CA GLY A 201 -7.05 7.57 -35.19
C GLY A 201 -6.62 8.19 -33.87
N VAL A 202 -6.60 7.35 -32.83
CA VAL A 202 -6.16 7.70 -31.48
C VAL A 202 -5.17 6.66 -30.97
N GLY A 203 -4.28 7.06 -30.07
CA GLY A 203 -3.38 6.16 -29.36
C GLY A 203 -1.92 6.29 -29.76
N MET A 204 -1.60 7.08 -30.80
CA MET A 204 -0.21 7.43 -31.10
C MET A 204 0.39 8.19 -29.92
N HIS A 205 -0.27 9.22 -29.38
CA HIS A 205 0.10 9.86 -28.12
C HIS A 205 -0.36 9.00 -26.94
N SER A 206 0.39 7.96 -26.61
CA SER A 206 0.03 7.02 -25.55
C SER A 206 -0.02 7.68 -24.17
N TYR A 207 0.99 8.50 -23.85
CA TYR A 207 1.14 9.24 -22.60
C TYR A 207 1.79 10.60 -22.85
N VAL A 208 1.56 11.53 -21.94
CA VAL A 208 2.31 12.78 -21.81
C VAL A 208 2.73 12.87 -20.35
N SER A 209 4.00 13.13 -20.08
CA SER A 209 4.47 13.31 -18.71
C SER A 209 4.78 14.75 -18.37
N PHE A 210 4.56 15.12 -17.12
CA PHE A 210 4.96 16.36 -16.50
C PHE A 210 5.94 16.10 -15.36
N LYS A 211 6.99 16.90 -15.28
CA LYS A 211 7.87 16.99 -14.11
C LYS A 211 8.50 18.37 -14.05
N ARG A 212 9.04 18.73 -12.89
CA ARG A 212 10.03 19.82 -12.79
C ARG A 212 11.43 19.24 -12.69
N ASP A 213 12.34 19.84 -13.41
CA ASP A 213 13.75 19.51 -13.42
C ASP A 213 14.54 20.78 -13.13
N ARG A 214 15.13 20.87 -11.94
CA ARG A 214 15.82 22.08 -11.44
C ARG A 214 14.95 23.34 -11.53
N GLY A 215 13.70 23.22 -11.09
CA GLY A 215 12.72 24.31 -11.09
C GLY A 215 12.05 24.60 -12.45
N VAL A 216 12.51 23.97 -13.54
CA VAL A 216 11.96 24.21 -14.87
C VAL A 216 10.94 23.11 -15.22
N PRO A 217 9.71 23.46 -15.66
CA PRO A 217 8.76 22.47 -16.12
C PRO A 217 9.28 21.75 -17.37
N ARG A 218 9.12 20.43 -17.41
CA ARG A 218 9.45 19.60 -18.56
C ARG A 218 8.29 18.70 -18.93
N LEU A 219 8.10 18.55 -20.23
CA LEU A 219 7.14 17.64 -20.83
C LEU A 219 7.87 16.52 -21.57
N THR A 220 7.30 15.32 -21.58
CA THR A 220 7.73 14.24 -22.48
C THR A 220 6.49 13.63 -23.13
N ALA A 221 6.45 13.62 -24.47
CA ALA A 221 5.41 12.96 -25.24
C ALA A 221 5.84 11.52 -25.57
N TYR A 222 4.97 10.55 -25.33
CA TYR A 222 5.21 9.13 -25.59
C TYR A 222 4.46 8.70 -26.85
N LEU A 223 5.20 8.50 -27.94
CA LEU A 223 4.63 8.16 -29.24
C LEU A 223 4.69 6.64 -29.50
N ALA A 224 3.52 6.01 -29.70
CA ALA A 224 3.40 4.60 -30.01
C ALA A 224 3.54 4.37 -31.53
N PRO A 225 4.34 3.39 -31.98
CA PRO A 225 4.68 3.20 -33.40
C PRO A 225 3.52 2.66 -34.27
N GLU A 226 2.38 2.30 -33.65
CA GLU A 226 1.20 1.73 -34.32
C GLU A 226 1.50 0.52 -35.23
N ALA A 227 2.57 -0.23 -34.95
CA ALA A 227 3.09 -1.29 -35.84
C ALA A 227 2.06 -2.40 -36.15
N TYR A 228 1.12 -2.66 -35.24
CA TYR A 228 0.09 -3.70 -35.39
C TYR A 228 -1.32 -3.14 -35.58
N ARG A 229 -1.59 -1.94 -35.04
CA ARG A 229 -2.94 -1.42 -34.94
C ARG A 229 -2.93 0.09 -34.72
N THR A 230 -3.81 0.76 -35.45
CA THR A 230 -4.32 2.09 -35.15
C THR A 230 -5.72 1.96 -34.55
N PHE A 231 -6.02 2.70 -33.47
CA PHE A 231 -7.36 2.70 -32.90
C PHE A 231 -8.25 3.74 -33.58
N PRO A 232 -9.52 3.43 -33.89
CA PRO A 232 -10.45 4.42 -34.43
C PRO A 232 -10.66 5.61 -33.47
N PRO A 233 -10.94 6.82 -33.98
CA PRO A 233 -11.20 7.98 -33.14
C PRO A 233 -12.28 7.73 -32.07
N GLY A 234 -12.00 8.14 -30.83
CA GLY A 234 -12.88 8.04 -29.66
C GLY A 234 -13.01 6.62 -29.08
N SER A 235 -12.39 5.60 -29.68
CA SER A 235 -12.55 4.22 -29.24
C SER A 235 -11.84 3.89 -27.91
N LEU A 236 -10.83 4.68 -27.52
CA LEU A 236 -10.13 4.54 -26.24
C LEU A 236 -10.81 5.33 -25.12
N ALA A 237 -11.34 6.53 -25.40
CA ALA A 237 -11.99 7.38 -24.40
C ALA A 237 -13.26 6.76 -23.78
N LYS A 238 -13.89 5.82 -24.49
CA LYS A 238 -15.05 5.06 -23.99
C LYS A 238 -14.69 3.91 -23.04
N ARG A 239 -13.40 3.63 -22.83
CA ARG A 239 -12.93 2.49 -22.04
C ARG A 239 -12.69 2.93 -20.61
N GLU A 240 -13.71 2.80 -19.77
CA GLU A 240 -13.52 2.84 -18.33
C GLU A 240 -12.66 1.65 -17.90
N MET A 241 -11.68 1.92 -17.03
CA MET A 241 -10.89 0.86 -16.41
C MET A 241 -11.43 0.60 -15.01
N PRO A 242 -11.86 -0.64 -14.70
CA PRO A 242 -12.32 -0.94 -13.36
C PRO A 242 -11.19 -0.77 -12.35
N ALA A 243 -11.46 -0.05 -11.27
CA ALA A 243 -10.57 -0.02 -10.12
C ALA A 243 -10.55 -1.40 -9.44
N PRO A 244 -9.44 -1.80 -8.81
CA PRO A 244 -9.41 -2.97 -7.93
C PRO A 244 -10.49 -2.86 -6.86
N ARG A 245 -11.15 -3.98 -6.55
CA ARG A 245 -12.21 -4.05 -5.53
C ARG A 245 -12.01 -5.28 -4.66
N ARG A 246 -12.38 -5.16 -3.39
CA ARG A 246 -12.49 -6.29 -2.47
C ARG A 246 -13.82 -7.04 -2.67
N PRO A 247 -13.87 -8.31 -2.24
CA PRO A 247 -15.12 -9.08 -2.19
C PRO A 247 -16.18 -8.37 -1.33
N ARG A 248 -17.46 -8.58 -1.66
CA ARG A 248 -18.60 -8.04 -0.91
C ARG A 248 -19.28 -9.06 0.01
N ALA A 249 -18.80 -10.30 -0.02
CA ALA A 249 -19.25 -11.35 0.89
C ALA A 249 -18.26 -11.42 2.06
N PRO A 250 -18.72 -11.32 3.32
CA PRO A 250 -17.84 -11.37 4.49
C PRO A 250 -16.89 -12.56 4.52
N GLU A 251 -17.34 -13.74 4.09
CA GLU A 251 -16.55 -14.97 4.08
C GLU A 251 -15.41 -14.90 3.06
N GLN A 252 -15.69 -14.34 1.88
CA GLN A 252 -14.67 -14.13 0.84
C GLN A 252 -13.66 -13.06 1.26
N LEU A 253 -14.12 -12.03 1.99
CA LEU A 253 -13.25 -10.98 2.51
C LEU A 253 -12.34 -11.50 3.62
N ALA A 254 -12.89 -12.25 4.59
CA ALA A 254 -12.12 -12.92 5.63
C ALA A 254 -11.08 -13.87 5.02
N HIS A 255 -11.50 -14.71 4.06
CA HIS A 255 -10.58 -15.60 3.34
C HIS A 255 -9.46 -14.83 2.63
N ARG A 256 -9.75 -13.66 2.05
CA ARG A 256 -8.75 -12.82 1.39
C ARG A 256 -7.69 -12.30 2.37
N TYR A 257 -8.06 -11.82 3.55
CA TYR A 257 -7.09 -11.38 4.57
C TYR A 257 -6.30 -12.54 5.19
N GLU A 258 -6.90 -13.73 5.23
CA GLU A 258 -6.23 -14.93 5.73
C GLU A 258 -5.19 -15.48 4.74
N THR A 259 -5.43 -15.35 3.44
CA THR A 259 -4.65 -16.11 2.43
C THR A 259 -3.94 -15.25 1.38
N VAL A 260 -4.44 -14.06 1.08
CA VAL A 260 -3.92 -13.19 0.01
C VAL A 260 -3.29 -11.92 0.60
N GLU A 261 -4.09 -11.09 1.27
CA GLU A 261 -3.65 -9.83 1.90
C GLU A 261 -3.22 -10.10 3.35
N ARG A 262 -2.24 -10.98 3.52
CA ARG A 262 -1.78 -11.43 4.84
C ARG A 262 -0.96 -10.34 5.53
N LEU A 263 -1.33 -10.03 6.76
CA LEU A 263 -0.52 -9.17 7.62
C LEU A 263 0.83 -9.80 7.97
N ALA A 264 0.92 -11.13 8.05
CA ALA A 264 2.22 -11.82 8.23
C ALA A 264 3.21 -11.55 7.08
N ASP A 265 2.71 -11.15 5.90
CA ASP A 265 3.54 -10.74 4.77
C ASP A 265 3.90 -9.24 4.83
N HIS A 266 3.54 -8.51 5.88
CA HIS A 266 3.91 -7.11 6.04
C HIS A 266 5.44 -6.93 6.03
N PRO A 267 5.99 -5.88 5.38
CA PRO A 267 7.44 -5.67 5.29
C PRO A 267 8.17 -5.60 6.64
N LEU A 268 7.51 -5.18 7.73
CA LEU A 268 8.04 -5.31 9.09
C LEU A 268 8.49 -6.74 9.38
N PHE A 269 7.59 -7.72 9.26
CA PHE A 269 7.89 -9.12 9.56
C PHE A 269 8.86 -9.71 8.55
N ARG A 270 8.71 -9.37 7.26
CA ARG A 270 9.60 -9.87 6.21
C ARG A 270 11.04 -9.41 6.37
N ARG A 271 11.25 -8.17 6.81
CA ARG A 271 12.57 -7.64 7.12
C ARG A 271 13.17 -8.32 8.35
N LEU A 272 12.40 -8.46 9.43
CA LEU A 272 12.85 -9.21 10.63
C LEU A 272 13.19 -10.68 10.32
N GLU A 273 12.46 -11.33 9.41
CA GLU A 273 12.79 -12.68 8.93
C GLU A 273 14.11 -12.74 8.16
N ARG A 274 14.44 -11.68 7.41
CA ARG A 274 15.67 -11.55 6.60
C ARG A 274 16.91 -11.23 7.44
N GLU A 275 16.74 -10.44 8.50
CA GLU A 275 17.83 -9.99 9.37
C GLU A 275 18.23 -11.06 10.41
N ALA A 276 19.36 -10.81 11.07
CA ALA A 276 19.84 -11.66 12.16
C ALA A 276 18.82 -11.67 13.32
N PRO A 277 18.57 -12.82 13.98
CA PRO A 277 17.60 -12.88 15.06
C PRO A 277 17.97 -11.95 16.21
N ASP A 278 17.05 -11.05 16.57
CA ASP A 278 17.18 -10.12 17.68
C ASP A 278 15.85 -10.02 18.45
N VAL A 279 15.95 -9.98 19.77
CA VAL A 279 14.81 -9.87 20.69
C VAL A 279 14.36 -8.42 20.82
N ALA A 280 15.24 -7.43 20.66
CA ALA A 280 14.90 -6.02 20.89
C ALA A 280 13.78 -5.51 19.96
N PRO A 281 13.77 -5.78 18.64
CA PRO A 281 12.65 -5.43 17.77
C PRO A 281 11.33 -6.11 18.19
N VAL A 282 11.39 -7.39 18.59
CA VAL A 282 10.22 -8.15 19.02
C VAL A 282 9.65 -7.58 20.32
N TRP A 283 10.52 -7.21 21.27
CA TRP A 283 10.11 -6.52 22.49
C TRP A 283 9.35 -5.22 22.15
N THR A 284 9.86 -4.40 21.22
CA THR A 284 9.23 -3.13 20.84
C THR A 284 7.82 -3.32 20.26
N ILE A 285 7.64 -4.37 19.45
CA ILE A 285 6.32 -4.74 18.91
C ILE A 285 5.39 -5.20 20.05
N LEU A 286 5.85 -6.10 20.93
CA LEU A 286 5.06 -6.60 22.05
C LEU A 286 4.69 -5.51 23.05
N ALA A 287 5.58 -4.57 23.32
CA ALA A 287 5.31 -3.43 24.18
C ALA A 287 4.25 -2.49 23.58
N ASN A 288 4.30 -2.24 22.27
CA ASN A 288 3.23 -1.50 21.59
C ASN A 288 1.90 -2.28 21.58
N ASN A 289 1.93 -3.61 21.39
CA ASN A 289 0.73 -4.45 21.48
C ASN A 289 0.12 -4.40 22.89
N TRP A 290 0.95 -4.43 23.94
CA TRP A 290 0.48 -4.27 25.32
C TRP A 290 -0.25 -2.94 25.52
N VAL A 291 0.32 -1.85 25.00
CA VAL A 291 -0.31 -0.52 25.05
C VAL A 291 -1.60 -0.48 24.21
N ALA A 292 -1.65 -1.21 23.10
CA ALA A 292 -2.79 -1.24 22.19
C ALA A 292 -3.99 -1.99 22.76
N VAL A 293 -3.78 -3.20 23.29
CA VAL A 293 -4.86 -4.14 23.65
C VAL A 293 -4.78 -4.73 25.05
N GLY A 294 -3.57 -4.83 25.62
CA GLY A 294 -3.27 -5.73 26.74
C GLY A 294 -4.10 -5.52 28.00
N ASP A 295 -4.47 -4.28 28.35
CA ASP A 295 -5.22 -3.98 29.57
C ASP A 295 -6.73 -3.74 29.36
N ARG A 296 -7.18 -3.61 28.12
CA ARG A 296 -8.51 -3.07 27.76
C ARG A 296 -9.37 -4.02 26.94
N PHE A 297 -8.77 -4.92 26.17
CA PHE A 297 -9.50 -5.72 25.18
C PHE A 297 -10.72 -6.47 25.74
N PRO A 298 -10.65 -7.15 26.91
CA PRO A 298 -11.83 -7.82 27.47
C PRO A 298 -13.00 -6.86 27.76
N ARG A 299 -12.71 -5.62 28.16
CA ARG A 299 -13.76 -4.60 28.42
C ARG A 299 -14.42 -4.14 27.12
N TRP A 300 -13.63 -3.98 26.06
CA TRP A 300 -14.12 -3.62 24.74
C TRP A 300 -14.96 -4.74 24.14
N LEU A 301 -14.49 -5.98 24.20
CA LEU A 301 -15.21 -7.14 23.72
C LEU A 301 -16.54 -7.34 24.48
N ALA A 302 -16.55 -7.17 25.80
CA ALA A 302 -17.78 -7.16 26.59
C ALA A 302 -18.78 -6.09 26.14
N GLY A 303 -18.28 -4.89 25.81
CA GLY A 303 -19.09 -3.81 25.25
C GLY A 303 -19.71 -4.15 23.89
N LEU A 304 -19.00 -4.88 23.04
CA LEU A 304 -19.56 -5.40 21.78
C LEU A 304 -20.59 -6.51 22.04
N VAL A 305 -20.27 -7.50 22.87
CA VAL A 305 -21.17 -8.62 23.24
C VAL A 305 -22.53 -8.10 23.71
N ALA A 306 -22.53 -7.05 24.54
CA ALA A 306 -23.77 -6.44 25.06
C ALA A 306 -24.66 -5.80 23.98
N ARG A 307 -24.09 -5.42 22.82
CA ARG A 307 -24.79 -4.71 21.73
C ARG A 307 -25.14 -5.59 20.53
N VAL A 308 -24.58 -6.80 20.44
CA VAL A 308 -24.87 -7.72 19.34
C VAL A 308 -26.28 -8.30 19.50
N GLU A 309 -27.14 -8.02 18.53
CA GLU A 309 -28.53 -8.43 18.53
C GLU A 309 -28.74 -9.86 18.03
N HIS A 310 -27.77 -10.42 17.31
CA HIS A 310 -27.83 -11.79 16.80
C HIS A 310 -27.28 -12.80 17.82
N ASP A 311 -28.14 -13.63 18.41
CA ASP A 311 -27.79 -14.58 19.49
C ASP A 311 -26.62 -15.51 19.14
N GLY A 312 -26.60 -16.08 17.92
CA GLY A 312 -25.49 -16.94 17.47
C GLY A 312 -24.13 -16.24 17.48
N MET A 313 -24.03 -15.06 16.88
CA MET A 313 -22.81 -14.23 16.92
C MET A 313 -22.46 -13.80 18.34
N ARG A 314 -23.46 -13.39 19.14
CA ARG A 314 -23.25 -12.99 20.53
C ARG A 314 -22.67 -14.13 21.36
N SER A 315 -23.13 -15.37 21.12
CA SER A 315 -22.61 -16.57 21.78
C SER A 315 -21.13 -16.80 21.48
N ILE A 316 -20.72 -16.68 20.21
CA ILE A 316 -19.31 -16.80 19.81
C ILE A 316 -18.45 -15.73 20.50
N LEU A 317 -18.86 -14.47 20.42
CA LEU A 317 -18.11 -13.37 21.04
C LEU A 317 -18.05 -13.48 22.57
N ALA A 318 -19.10 -14.02 23.20
CA ALA A 318 -19.10 -14.29 24.63
C ALA A 318 -18.14 -15.42 25.02
N LYS A 319 -17.99 -16.46 24.17
CA LYS A 319 -16.95 -17.48 24.35
C LYS A 319 -15.55 -16.85 24.30
N GLN A 320 -15.27 -16.05 23.28
CA GLN A 320 -13.99 -15.34 23.14
C GLN A 320 -13.70 -14.45 24.37
N LEU A 321 -14.71 -13.72 24.85
CA LEU A 321 -14.59 -12.94 26.08
C LEU A 321 -14.25 -13.81 27.31
N ASN A 322 -14.87 -14.99 27.42
CA ASN A 322 -14.56 -15.92 28.50
C ASN A 322 -13.12 -16.44 28.40
N ASP A 323 -12.64 -16.74 27.19
CA ASP A 323 -11.26 -17.15 26.94
C ASP A 323 -10.27 -16.05 27.36
N GLU A 324 -10.52 -14.80 26.94
CA GLU A 324 -9.74 -13.61 27.33
C GLU A 324 -9.66 -13.39 28.85
N LEU A 325 -10.74 -13.68 29.56
CA LEU A 325 -10.84 -13.57 31.01
C LEU A 325 -10.26 -14.79 31.77
N GLY A 326 -9.73 -15.79 31.05
CA GLY A 326 -9.10 -16.97 31.62
C GLY A 326 -10.08 -18.08 32.03
N GLY A 327 -11.29 -18.11 31.48
CA GLY A 327 -12.28 -19.15 31.75
C GLY A 327 -12.74 -19.22 33.20
N GLY A 328 -12.73 -18.09 33.91
CA GLY A 328 -13.05 -17.99 35.33
C GLY A 328 -11.85 -18.16 36.28
N ASP A 329 -10.64 -18.41 35.76
CA ASP A 329 -9.39 -18.37 36.51
C ASP A 329 -8.58 -17.11 36.16
N PRO A 330 -8.57 -16.07 37.03
CA PRO A 330 -7.87 -14.81 36.75
C PRO A 330 -6.36 -14.97 36.52
N ALA A 331 -5.73 -16.04 37.01
CA ALA A 331 -4.31 -16.29 36.77
C ALA A 331 -4.02 -16.69 35.32
N LYS A 332 -5.04 -17.18 34.59
CA LYS A 332 -4.98 -17.55 33.18
C LYS A 332 -5.47 -16.46 32.23
N ALA A 333 -5.96 -15.33 32.77
CA ALA A 333 -6.40 -14.21 31.94
C ALA A 333 -5.25 -13.77 31.01
N HIS A 334 -5.57 -13.50 29.74
CA HIS A 334 -4.56 -13.20 28.71
C HIS A 334 -3.70 -12.00 29.09
N ARG A 335 -4.32 -10.97 29.68
CA ARG A 335 -3.63 -9.81 30.26
C ARG A 335 -2.50 -10.21 31.23
N VAL A 336 -2.78 -11.14 32.14
CA VAL A 336 -1.82 -11.55 33.18
C VAL A 336 -0.65 -12.32 32.56
N LEU A 337 -0.96 -13.24 31.65
CA LEU A 337 0.03 -14.04 30.94
C LEU A 337 0.91 -13.16 30.02
N PHE A 338 0.32 -12.21 29.29
CA PHE A 338 1.05 -11.25 28.46
C PHE A 338 1.98 -10.39 29.31
N GLN A 339 1.48 -9.82 30.41
CA GLN A 339 2.26 -8.97 31.30
C GLN A 339 3.49 -9.70 31.85
N ARG A 340 3.32 -10.97 32.24
CA ARG A 340 4.42 -11.81 32.72
C ARG A 340 5.47 -12.06 31.62
N MET A 341 5.03 -12.42 30.41
CA MET A 341 5.94 -12.63 29.28
C MET A 341 6.70 -11.34 28.94
N LEU A 342 6.02 -10.19 28.88
CA LEU A 342 6.67 -8.91 28.57
C LEU A 342 7.72 -8.53 29.64
N ALA A 343 7.43 -8.79 30.92
CA ALA A 343 8.39 -8.57 32.00
C ALA A 343 9.62 -9.48 31.88
N ASP A 344 9.45 -10.74 31.44
CA ASP A 344 10.56 -11.67 31.19
C ASP A 344 11.46 -11.22 30.01
N LEU A 345 10.91 -10.43 29.08
CA LEU A 345 11.64 -9.86 27.94
C LEU A 345 12.25 -8.48 28.25
N GLU A 346 11.94 -7.86 29.38
CA GLU A 346 12.42 -6.52 29.75
C GLU A 346 13.94 -6.32 29.64
N PRO A 347 14.80 -7.31 29.98
CA PRO A 347 16.24 -7.17 29.80
C PRO A 347 16.70 -6.93 28.35
N HIS A 348 15.81 -7.16 27.37
CA HIS A 348 16.06 -6.95 25.94
C HIS A 348 15.44 -5.67 25.39
N ALA A 349 14.81 -4.84 26.24
CA ALA A 349 14.26 -3.56 25.82
C ALA A 349 15.37 -2.65 25.25
N PRO A 350 15.21 -2.07 24.05
CA PRO A 350 16.21 -1.14 23.52
C PRO A 350 16.32 0.13 24.39
N PRO A 351 17.43 0.87 24.31
CA PRO A 351 17.55 2.17 24.97
C PRO A 351 16.41 3.11 24.55
N GLY A 352 15.78 3.78 25.52
CA GLY A 352 14.66 4.68 25.25
C GLY A 352 13.34 3.99 24.89
N ALA A 353 13.22 2.66 25.02
CA ALA A 353 12.03 1.94 24.57
C ALA A 353 10.72 2.28 25.32
N ARG A 354 10.81 3.01 26.44
CA ARG A 354 9.67 3.53 27.20
C ARG A 354 9.31 4.97 26.82
N ASP A 355 10.02 5.59 25.88
CA ASP A 355 9.69 6.91 25.38
C ASP A 355 8.23 6.92 24.87
N PRO A 356 7.41 7.91 25.26
CA PRO A 356 6.09 8.08 24.70
C PRO A 356 6.06 8.00 23.18
N ALA A 357 7.04 8.55 22.45
CA ALA A 357 7.10 8.50 20.99
C ALA A 357 7.18 7.06 20.44
N VAL A 358 8.00 6.20 21.05
CA VAL A 358 8.17 4.77 20.68
C VAL A 358 6.88 3.99 20.89
N LEU A 359 6.11 4.33 21.91
CA LEU A 359 4.83 3.68 22.25
C LEU A 359 3.60 4.39 21.66
N ALA A 360 3.80 5.45 20.87
CA ALA A 360 2.72 6.21 20.27
C ALA A 360 1.88 5.41 19.25
N PRO A 361 2.47 4.52 18.41
CA PRO A 361 1.68 3.67 17.52
C PRO A 361 0.65 2.83 18.27
N GLY A 362 1.05 2.18 19.37
CA GLY A 362 0.15 1.39 20.21
C GLY A 362 -1.01 2.20 20.77
N ARG A 363 -0.78 3.46 21.20
CA ARG A 363 -1.85 4.33 21.72
C ARG A 363 -2.85 4.74 20.64
N ARG A 364 -2.39 5.14 19.45
CA ARG A 364 -3.28 5.44 18.32
C ARG A 364 -4.09 4.22 17.90
N PHE A 365 -3.46 3.05 17.92
CA PHE A 365 -4.16 1.80 17.61
C PHE A 365 -5.21 1.46 18.68
N ALA A 366 -4.90 1.66 19.96
CA ALA A 366 -5.87 1.50 21.06
C ALA A 366 -7.11 2.39 20.88
N GLU A 367 -6.92 3.66 20.52
CA GLU A 367 -8.03 4.61 20.28
C GLU A 367 -8.91 4.14 19.12
N ALA A 368 -8.30 3.69 18.03
CA ALA A 368 -9.02 3.18 16.86
C ALA A 368 -9.79 1.87 17.16
N LEU A 369 -9.19 0.95 17.94
CA LEU A 369 -9.84 -0.27 18.40
C LEU A 369 -11.00 0.04 19.36
N ALA A 370 -10.80 0.94 20.33
CA ALA A 370 -11.86 1.36 21.23
C ALA A 370 -13.08 1.88 20.47
N HIS A 371 -12.86 2.76 19.48
CA HIS A 371 -13.93 3.25 18.62
C HIS A 371 -14.64 2.11 17.87
N ASN A 372 -13.90 1.13 17.33
CA ASN A 372 -14.50 -0.04 16.68
C ASN A 372 -15.41 -0.84 17.62
N TYR A 373 -14.92 -1.21 18.81
CA TYR A 373 -15.65 -2.11 19.71
C TYR A 373 -16.73 -1.43 20.55
N LEU A 374 -16.61 -0.12 20.83
CA LEU A 374 -17.53 0.58 21.73
C LEU A 374 -18.55 1.45 21.01
N GLU A 375 -18.21 2.04 19.86
CA GLU A 375 -19.01 3.12 19.25
C GLU A 375 -19.66 2.72 17.92
N ARG A 376 -19.01 1.87 17.12
CA ARG A 376 -19.53 1.49 15.80
C ARG A 376 -20.84 0.70 15.87
N PRO A 377 -21.69 0.78 14.83
CA PRO A 377 -22.80 -0.15 14.66
C PRO A 377 -22.31 -1.59 14.77
N TRP A 378 -23.07 -2.44 15.45
CA TRP A 378 -22.57 -3.76 15.90
C TRP A 378 -22.13 -4.65 14.73
N LEU A 379 -22.78 -4.59 13.56
CA LEU A 379 -22.36 -5.33 12.37
C LEU A 379 -21.00 -4.87 11.83
N GLU A 380 -20.72 -3.56 11.85
CA GLU A 380 -19.41 -3.05 11.45
C GLU A 380 -18.35 -3.45 12.48
N ALA A 381 -18.66 -3.38 13.78
CA ALA A 381 -17.76 -3.82 14.84
C ALA A 381 -17.45 -5.33 14.77
N VAL A 382 -18.44 -6.17 14.44
CA VAL A 382 -18.25 -7.61 14.14
C VAL A 382 -17.32 -7.76 12.94
N GLY A 383 -17.54 -7.02 11.87
CA GLY A 383 -16.64 -6.97 10.71
C GLY A 383 -15.19 -6.65 11.07
N GLY A 384 -14.98 -5.66 11.93
CA GLY A 384 -13.67 -5.38 12.50
C GLY A 384 -13.12 -6.59 13.25
N THR A 385 -13.90 -7.17 14.16
CA THR A 385 -13.48 -8.34 14.95
C THR A 385 -13.00 -9.49 14.05
N LEU A 386 -13.65 -9.75 12.91
CA LEU A 386 -13.19 -10.78 11.95
C LEU A 386 -11.72 -10.61 11.55
N VAL A 387 -11.33 -9.37 11.26
CA VAL A 387 -9.96 -9.04 10.85
C VAL A 387 -9.03 -9.00 12.05
N ALA A 388 -9.50 -8.60 13.23
CA ALA A 388 -8.72 -8.59 14.46
C ALA A 388 -8.19 -10.00 14.77
N GLU A 389 -9.07 -11.01 14.78
CA GLU A 389 -8.69 -12.41 15.05
C GLU A 389 -7.75 -12.98 13.98
N ILE A 390 -8.03 -12.69 12.69
CA ILE A 390 -7.17 -13.12 11.58
C ILE A 390 -5.76 -12.51 11.71
N TYR A 391 -5.68 -11.22 12.04
CA TYR A 391 -4.41 -10.53 12.20
C TYR A 391 -3.69 -10.93 13.49
N GLY A 392 -4.41 -11.12 14.60
CA GLY A 392 -3.88 -11.61 15.88
C GLY A 392 -3.13 -12.92 15.69
N LYS A 393 -3.82 -13.94 15.17
CA LYS A 393 -3.23 -15.21 14.72
C LYS A 393 -1.96 -15.02 13.89
N GLN A 394 -2.03 -14.21 12.84
CA GLN A 394 -0.91 -14.04 11.92
C GLN A 394 0.30 -13.38 12.58
N VAL A 395 0.06 -12.40 13.46
CA VAL A 395 1.09 -11.69 14.23
C VAL A 395 1.73 -12.63 15.23
N ASP A 396 0.94 -13.37 16.01
CA ASP A 396 1.47 -14.26 17.05
C ASP A 396 2.30 -15.39 16.44
N GLN A 397 1.84 -15.96 15.32
CA GLN A 397 2.63 -16.95 14.58
C GLN A 397 3.91 -16.35 13.99
N ALA A 398 3.89 -15.10 13.52
CA ALA A 398 5.08 -14.42 13.02
C ALA A 398 6.10 -14.15 14.14
N LEU A 399 5.65 -13.60 15.26
CA LEU A 399 6.47 -13.34 16.44
C LEU A 399 7.02 -14.65 17.03
N GLY A 400 6.20 -15.70 17.09
CA GLY A 400 6.62 -17.05 17.50
C GLY A 400 7.75 -17.59 16.64
N ARG A 401 7.65 -17.47 15.31
CA ARG A 401 8.73 -17.86 14.39
C ARG A 401 10.00 -17.05 14.62
N LEU A 402 9.91 -15.74 14.83
CA LEU A 402 11.07 -14.88 15.13
C LEU A 402 11.72 -15.28 16.46
N MET A 403 10.93 -15.48 17.51
CA MET A 403 11.42 -15.86 18.84
C MET A 403 11.99 -17.28 18.92
N ARG A 404 11.65 -18.17 17.98
CA ARG A 404 12.30 -19.48 17.86
C ARG A 404 13.69 -19.43 17.20
N ARG A 405 14.02 -18.36 16.48
CA ARG A 405 15.33 -18.20 15.82
C ARG A 405 16.41 -17.66 16.75
N GLN A 406 16.02 -16.95 17.81
CA GLN A 406 16.93 -16.40 18.81
C GLN A 406 17.33 -17.45 19.87
N ARG A 407 18.41 -17.18 20.63
CA ARG A 407 18.92 -18.06 21.70
C ARG A 407 19.08 -17.36 23.06
N ALA A 408 18.71 -16.09 23.14
CA ALA A 408 18.87 -15.24 24.30
C ALA A 408 17.78 -15.44 25.37
N VAL A 409 16.58 -15.86 24.96
CA VAL A 409 15.42 -16.09 25.84
C VAL A 409 15.07 -17.57 25.86
N ASP A 410 14.95 -18.11 27.07
CA ASP A 410 14.48 -19.48 27.31
C ASP A 410 13.04 -19.67 26.78
N PRO A 411 12.78 -20.65 25.90
CA PRO A 411 11.43 -20.96 25.41
C PRO A 411 10.36 -21.12 26.50
N ALA A 412 10.73 -21.58 27.71
CA ALA A 412 9.79 -21.70 28.82
C ALA A 412 9.18 -20.35 29.25
N ARG A 413 9.87 -19.23 28.99
CA ARG A 413 9.39 -17.86 29.27
C ARG A 413 8.43 -17.33 28.22
N LEU A 414 8.25 -18.03 27.10
CA LEU A 414 7.37 -17.63 25.99
C LEU A 414 5.98 -18.28 26.08
N THR A 415 5.54 -18.65 27.30
CA THR A 415 4.30 -19.42 27.51
C THR A 415 3.07 -18.74 26.91
N TRP A 416 2.93 -17.42 27.03
CA TRP A 416 1.82 -16.68 26.42
C TRP A 416 1.81 -16.82 24.89
N LEU A 417 2.97 -16.64 24.25
CA LEU A 417 3.11 -16.70 22.80
C LEU A 417 2.81 -18.11 22.26
N VAL A 418 3.31 -19.15 22.93
CA VAL A 418 3.03 -20.54 22.57
C VAL A 418 1.54 -20.87 22.70
N LEU A 419 0.87 -20.36 23.75
CA LEU A 419 -0.57 -20.52 23.93
C LEU A 419 -1.35 -19.83 22.81
N HIS A 420 -1.01 -18.57 22.49
CA HIS A 420 -1.73 -17.77 21.50
C HIS A 420 -1.52 -18.25 20.07
N GLU A 421 -0.37 -18.84 19.73
CA GLU A 421 -0.19 -19.50 18.42
C GLU A 421 -1.23 -20.59 18.14
N THR A 422 -1.79 -21.21 19.19
CA THR A 422 -2.84 -22.23 19.09
C THR A 422 -4.23 -21.64 19.28
N LEU A 423 -4.44 -20.83 20.32
CA LEU A 423 -5.75 -20.28 20.65
C LEU A 423 -6.30 -19.36 19.56
N GLU A 424 -5.46 -18.50 18.99
CA GLU A 424 -5.84 -17.60 17.90
C GLU A 424 -6.23 -18.36 16.63
N CYS A 425 -5.82 -19.63 16.46
CA CYS A 425 -6.31 -20.46 15.36
C CYS A 425 -7.79 -20.81 15.54
N GLU A 426 -8.25 -21.01 16.77
CA GLU A 426 -9.65 -21.23 17.08
C GLU A 426 -10.45 -19.94 16.88
N HIS A 427 -9.97 -18.81 17.41
CA HIS A 427 -10.65 -17.51 17.24
C HIS A 427 -10.73 -17.06 15.78
N ALA A 428 -9.67 -17.27 14.99
CA ALA A 428 -9.70 -17.02 13.54
C ALA A 428 -10.66 -17.98 12.80
N SER A 429 -10.86 -19.21 13.29
CA SER A 429 -11.86 -20.13 12.72
C SER A 429 -13.28 -19.67 13.06
N GLU A 430 -13.49 -19.18 14.28
CA GLU A 430 -14.74 -18.56 14.73
C GLU A 430 -15.06 -17.27 13.95
N ALA A 431 -14.05 -16.51 13.52
CA ALA A 431 -14.24 -15.37 12.62
C ALA A 431 -14.87 -15.78 11.27
N VAL A 432 -14.49 -16.94 10.72
CA VAL A 432 -15.14 -17.48 9.51
C VAL A 432 -16.60 -17.86 9.80
N GLU A 433 -16.90 -18.34 11.00
CA GLU A 433 -18.26 -18.65 11.41
C GLU A 433 -19.12 -17.39 11.61
N LEU A 434 -18.58 -16.37 12.27
CA LEU A 434 -19.19 -15.04 12.37
C LEU A 434 -19.48 -14.45 10.99
N ALA A 435 -18.55 -14.59 10.04
CA ALA A 435 -18.75 -14.14 8.66
C ALA A 435 -19.96 -14.85 8.01
N ARG A 436 -20.08 -16.18 8.17
CA ARG A 436 -21.21 -16.99 7.66
C ARG A 436 -22.54 -16.67 8.33
N MET A 437 -22.52 -16.32 9.62
CA MET A 437 -23.71 -15.92 10.36
C MET A 437 -24.23 -14.54 9.96
N THR A 438 -23.47 -13.77 9.16
CA THR A 438 -23.89 -12.42 8.71
C THR A 438 -25.27 -12.48 8.04
N PRO A 439 -26.23 -11.66 8.47
CA PRO A 439 -27.55 -11.60 7.85
C PRO A 439 -27.46 -11.44 6.32
N ALA A 440 -28.33 -12.14 5.59
CA ALA A 440 -28.25 -12.22 4.13
C ALA A 440 -28.54 -10.90 3.39
N SER A 441 -29.02 -9.86 4.10
CA SER A 441 -29.32 -8.56 3.49
C SER A 441 -28.06 -7.89 2.95
N ILE A 442 -28.22 -7.14 1.86
CA ILE A 442 -27.12 -6.43 1.20
C ILE A 442 -26.50 -5.41 2.17
N GLU A 443 -27.35 -4.75 2.96
CA GLU A 443 -26.97 -3.73 3.92
C GLU A 443 -26.13 -4.32 5.06
N ALA A 444 -26.51 -5.50 5.59
CA ALA A 444 -25.78 -6.15 6.67
C ALA A 444 -24.41 -6.65 6.20
N ARG A 445 -24.35 -7.32 5.04
CA ARG A 445 -23.09 -7.77 4.44
C ARG A 445 -22.17 -6.60 4.14
N ALA A 446 -22.71 -5.50 3.62
CA ALA A 446 -21.94 -4.29 3.36
C ALA A 446 -21.42 -3.66 4.66
N ALA A 447 -22.19 -3.68 5.76
CA ALA A 447 -21.75 -3.19 7.05
C ALA A 447 -20.57 -4.00 7.61
N VAL A 448 -20.68 -5.34 7.62
CA VAL A 448 -19.58 -6.22 8.04
C VAL A 448 -18.34 -6.00 7.18
N CYS A 449 -18.49 -5.91 5.85
CA CYS A 449 -17.34 -5.65 4.97
C CYS A 449 -16.69 -4.29 5.23
N ARG A 450 -17.47 -3.22 5.45
CA ARG A 450 -16.92 -1.89 5.79
C ARG A 450 -16.09 -1.94 7.06
N GLY A 451 -16.61 -2.58 8.10
CA GLY A 451 -15.90 -2.75 9.37
C GLY A 451 -14.59 -3.52 9.23
N ALA A 452 -14.62 -4.62 8.46
CA ALA A 452 -13.44 -5.42 8.17
C ALA A 452 -12.38 -4.64 7.37
N GLU A 453 -12.77 -3.96 6.30
CA GLU A 453 -11.87 -3.13 5.49
C GLU A 453 -11.22 -2.00 6.31
N GLU A 454 -11.99 -1.36 7.18
CA GLU A 454 -11.46 -0.29 7.99
C GLU A 454 -10.50 -0.80 9.07
N LEU A 455 -10.81 -1.92 9.74
CA LEU A 455 -9.86 -2.50 10.69
C LEU A 455 -8.59 -2.98 9.97
N ALA A 456 -8.70 -3.58 8.78
CA ALA A 456 -7.54 -3.97 7.99
C ALA A 456 -6.64 -2.76 7.67
N ALA A 457 -7.23 -1.62 7.32
CA ALA A 457 -6.50 -0.38 7.05
C ALA A 457 -5.84 0.22 8.31
N ILE A 458 -6.53 0.19 9.45
CA ILE A 458 -6.00 0.63 10.75
C ILE A 458 -4.84 -0.28 11.17
N GLY A 459 -5.01 -1.60 11.11
CA GLY A 459 -3.96 -2.57 11.43
C GLY A 459 -2.73 -2.39 10.54
N THR A 460 -2.92 -2.26 9.22
CA THR A 460 -1.83 -1.98 8.28
C THR A 460 -1.05 -0.72 8.67
N ARG A 461 -1.75 0.38 9.00
CA ARG A 461 -1.12 1.62 9.43
C ARG A 461 -0.33 1.45 10.73
N TYR A 462 -0.88 0.71 11.70
CA TYR A 462 -0.18 0.41 12.94
C TYR A 462 1.15 -0.30 12.68
N PHE A 463 1.18 -1.30 11.79
CA PHE A 463 2.42 -2.00 11.44
C PHE A 463 3.37 -1.19 10.55
N ASP A 464 2.87 -0.24 9.75
CA ASP A 464 3.70 0.76 9.07
C ASP A 464 4.40 1.72 10.05
N GLU A 465 3.69 2.16 11.10
CA GLU A 465 4.27 3.00 12.16
C GLU A 465 5.26 2.21 13.03
N LEU A 466 4.98 0.93 13.32
CA LEU A 466 5.95 0.06 13.99
C LEU A 466 7.21 -0.17 13.16
N TYR A 467 7.08 -0.27 11.83
CA TYR A 467 8.25 -0.34 10.95
C TYR A 467 9.18 0.86 11.13
N GLU A 468 8.62 2.07 11.26
CA GLU A 468 9.44 3.26 11.53
C GLU A 468 10.11 3.17 12.89
N VAL A 469 9.36 2.89 13.96
CA VAL A 469 9.90 2.81 15.31
C VAL A 469 10.99 1.73 15.45
N VAL A 470 10.90 0.63 14.70
CA VAL A 470 11.85 -0.48 14.79
C VAL A 470 13.11 -0.23 13.95
N PHE A 471 13.01 0.46 12.81
CA PHE A 471 14.09 0.55 11.82
C PHE A 471 14.59 1.97 11.51
N GLN A 472 14.01 3.01 12.10
CA GLN A 472 14.40 4.42 11.94
C GLN A 472 14.72 5.05 13.30
#